data_AF-A0AAV2Q0F8-F1
#
_entry.id   AF-A0AAV2Q0F8-F1
#
_cell.length_a   1.000
_cell.length_b   1.000
_cell.length_c   1.000
_cell.angle_alpha   90.00
_cell.angle_beta   90.00
_cell.angle_gamma   90.00
#
_symmetry.space_group_name_H-M   'P 1'
#
loop_
_entity.id
_entity.type
_entity.pdbx_description
1 polymer ?
#
loop_
_entity_poly.entity_id
_entity_poly.type
_entity_poly.pdbx_seq_one_letter_code
_entity_poly.pdbx_strand_id
1 'polypeptide(L)'
;KGDSNATTQHLNDIRESIEDCKGDSNTTQQLNDILENMEEINLHRKEADNDTMTSMKMLSNEVESCPAGFFKMSTQCFKVFNDSTRSWSAAKTKCEQEGLILAQPDEAIAVDL
;
A
#
# COMPACT_ATOMS: atom_id res chain seq x y z
N LYS A 1 -37.90 -5.51 -70.54
CA LYS A 1 -36.90 -6.47 -70.01
C LYS A 1 -35.58 -5.73 -69.93
N GLY A 2 -35.29 -5.07 -68.80
CA GLY A 2 -34.07 -4.26 -68.65
C GLY A 2 -33.80 -3.79 -67.22
N ASP A 3 -34.85 -3.59 -66.43
CA ASP A 3 -34.70 -2.88 -65.14
C ASP A 3 -34.18 -3.76 -63.99
N SER A 4 -34.39 -5.08 -64.06
CA SER A 4 -33.98 -5.99 -62.97
C SER A 4 -32.47 -6.11 -62.79
N ASN A 5 -31.67 -5.89 -63.84
CA ASN A 5 -30.21 -6.04 -63.77
C ASN A 5 -29.53 -4.81 -63.13
N ALA A 6 -30.06 -3.62 -63.42
CA ALA A 6 -29.55 -2.36 -62.85
C ALA A 6 -29.83 -2.28 -61.34
N THR A 7 -30.99 -2.75 -60.88
CA THR A 7 -31.31 -2.81 -59.45
C THR A 7 -30.42 -3.80 -58.71
N THR A 8 -30.11 -4.95 -59.31
CA THR A 8 -29.21 -5.94 -58.70
C THR A 8 -27.77 -5.44 -58.62
N GLN A 9 -27.28 -4.75 -59.65
CA GLN A 9 -25.94 -4.16 -59.61
C GLN A 9 -25.83 -3.11 -58.49
N HIS A 10 -26.82 -2.22 -58.38
CA HIS A 10 -26.83 -1.19 -57.35
C HIS A 10 -26.83 -1.77 -55.93
N LEU A 11 -27.54 -2.90 -55.71
CA LEU A 11 -27.54 -3.59 -54.42
C LEU A 11 -26.19 -4.26 -54.09
N ASN A 12 -25.46 -4.74 -55.11
CA ASN A 12 -24.12 -5.29 -54.92
C ASN A 12 -23.10 -4.19 -54.61
N ASP A 13 -23.16 -3.05 -55.30
CA ASP A 13 -22.28 -1.89 -55.04
C ASP A 13 -22.49 -1.35 -53.61
N ILE A 14 -23.75 -1.33 -53.14
CA ILE A 14 -24.09 -0.97 -51.74
C ILE A 14 -23.54 -2.01 -50.76
N ARG A 15 -23.62 -3.30 -51.07
CA ARG A 15 -23.07 -4.36 -50.21
C ARG A 15 -21.56 -4.24 -50.07
N GLU A 16 -20.84 -4.05 -51.18
CA GLU A 16 -19.39 -3.88 -51.16
C GLU A 16 -18.99 -2.64 -50.34
N SER A 17 -19.71 -1.53 -50.52
CA SER A 17 -19.51 -0.31 -49.71
C SER A 17 -19.74 -0.55 -48.21
N ILE A 18 -20.72 -1.38 -47.83
CA ILE A 18 -20.99 -1.75 -46.43
C ILE A 18 -19.90 -2.67 -45.87
N GLU A 19 -19.34 -3.57 -46.69
CA GLU A 19 -18.25 -4.46 -46.30
C GLU A 19 -16.94 -3.69 -46.08
N ASP A 20 -16.65 -2.70 -46.93
CA ASP A 20 -15.53 -1.77 -46.73
C ASP A 20 -15.69 -0.96 -45.43
N CYS A 21 -16.91 -0.53 -45.08
CA CYS A 21 -17.18 0.14 -43.81
C CYS A 21 -17.05 -0.77 -42.57
N LYS A 22 -17.02 -2.10 -42.72
CA LYS A 22 -16.73 -3.04 -41.60
C LYS A 22 -15.23 -3.17 -41.33
N GLY A 23 -14.36 -2.75 -42.26
CA GLY A 23 -12.91 -2.73 -42.10
C GLY A 23 -12.42 -1.80 -40.97
N ASP A 24 -13.26 -0.87 -40.53
CA ASP A 24 -13.03 0.00 -39.37
C ASP A 24 -13.55 -0.57 -38.04
N SER A 25 -13.83 -1.87 -37.97
CA SER A 25 -14.03 -2.61 -36.71
C SER A 25 -12.75 -2.70 -35.86
N ASN A 26 -11.84 -1.74 -36.03
CA ASN A 26 -10.67 -1.51 -35.19
C ASN A 26 -11.08 -0.80 -33.89
N THR A 27 -12.24 -0.13 -33.83
CA THR A 27 -12.67 0.59 -32.61
C THR A 27 -12.95 -0.35 -31.45
N THR A 28 -13.60 -1.49 -31.68
CA THR A 28 -13.90 -2.46 -30.62
C THR A 28 -12.64 -3.20 -30.16
N GLN A 29 -11.75 -3.56 -31.10
CA GLN A 29 -10.48 -4.20 -30.76
C GLN A 29 -9.55 -3.23 -30.02
N GLN A 30 -9.43 -1.98 -30.50
CA GLN A 30 -8.68 -0.92 -29.81
C GLN A 30 -9.22 -0.66 -28.41
N LEU A 31 -10.54 -0.67 -28.22
CA LEU A 31 -11.13 -0.50 -26.88
C LEU A 31 -10.79 -1.68 -25.97
N ASN A 32 -10.79 -2.91 -26.48
CA ASN A 32 -10.38 -4.08 -25.71
C ASN A 32 -8.89 -4.02 -25.34
N ASP A 33 -8.02 -3.67 -26.28
CA ASP A 33 -6.58 -3.52 -26.02
C ASP A 33 -6.31 -2.39 -25.01
N ILE A 34 -7.06 -1.28 -25.06
CA ILE A 34 -6.97 -0.18 -24.09
C ILE A 34 -7.48 -0.63 -22.70
N LEU A 35 -8.53 -1.44 -22.63
CA LEU A 35 -9.06 -1.97 -21.37
C LEU A 35 -8.07 -2.92 -20.70
N GLU A 36 -7.46 -3.84 -21.46
CA GLU A 36 -6.44 -4.76 -20.95
C GLU A 36 -5.23 -3.99 -20.40
N ASN A 37 -4.76 -2.97 -21.12
CA ASN A 37 -3.67 -2.11 -20.66
C ASN A 37 -4.02 -1.29 -19.40
N MET A 38 -5.28 -0.85 -19.25
CA MET A 38 -5.73 -0.15 -18.05
C MET A 38 -5.78 -1.06 -16.82
N GLU A 39 -6.14 -2.33 -16.99
CA GLU A 39 -6.15 -3.31 -15.88
C GLU A 39 -4.75 -3.59 -15.36
N GLU A 40 -3.76 -3.73 -16.26
CA GLU A 40 -2.36 -3.91 -15.88
C GLU A 40 -1.79 -2.70 -15.13
N ILE A 41 -2.10 -1.48 -15.57
CA ILE A 41 -1.68 -0.24 -14.88
C ILE A 41 -2.31 -0.16 -13.47
N ASN A 42 -3.57 -0.58 -13.32
CA ASN A 42 -4.25 -0.58 -12.04
C ASN A 42 -3.64 -1.58 -11.04
N LEU A 43 -3.10 -2.71 -11.51
CA LEU A 43 -2.43 -3.70 -10.65
C LEU A 43 -1.10 -3.15 -10.10
N HIS A 44 -0.26 -2.60 -10.99
CA HIS A 44 1.01 -1.99 -10.59
C HIS A 44 0.82 -0.78 -9.67
N ARG A 45 -0.25 0.00 -9.86
CA ARG A 45 -0.61 1.11 -8.94
C ARG A 45 -0.97 0.60 -7.55
N LYS A 46 -1.75 -0.49 -7.45
CA LYS A 46 -2.11 -1.11 -6.16
C LYS A 46 -0.88 -1.68 -5.44
N GLU A 47 0.08 -2.23 -6.19
CA GLU A 47 1.34 -2.73 -5.63
C GLU A 47 2.22 -1.58 -5.10
N ALA A 48 2.35 -0.48 -5.86
CA ALA A 48 3.06 0.71 -5.41
C ALA A 48 2.39 1.38 -4.19
N ASP A 49 1.05 1.46 -4.17
CA ASP A 49 0.30 1.98 -3.02
C ASP A 49 0.45 1.07 -1.79
N ASN A 50 0.51 -0.26 -1.98
CA ASN A 50 0.72 -1.23 -0.90
C ASN A 50 2.14 -1.16 -0.33
N ASP A 51 3.16 -1.01 -1.17
CA ASP A 51 4.56 -0.88 -0.74
C ASP A 51 4.79 0.45 0.00
N THR A 52 4.19 1.54 -0.50
CA THR A 52 4.22 2.85 0.16
C THR A 52 3.45 2.80 1.50
N MET A 53 2.29 2.14 1.56
CA MET A 53 1.51 1.96 2.78
C MET A 53 2.23 1.05 3.80
N THR A 54 2.92 0.02 3.34
CA THR A 54 3.73 -0.86 4.19
C THR A 54 4.91 -0.10 4.78
N SER A 55 5.61 0.69 3.97
CA SER A 55 6.71 1.55 4.42
C SER A 55 6.23 2.64 5.40
N MET A 56 5.09 3.29 5.13
CA MET A 56 4.49 4.27 6.05
C MET A 56 3.99 3.62 7.34
N LYS A 57 3.45 2.40 7.29
CA LYS A 57 2.98 1.66 8.46
C LYS A 57 4.13 1.25 9.36
N MET A 58 5.30 0.91 8.82
CA MET A 58 6.50 0.61 9.60
C MET A 58 7.01 1.85 10.35
N LEU A 59 7.06 3.00 9.67
CA LEU A 59 7.41 4.29 10.30
C LEU A 59 6.35 4.76 11.31
N SER A 60 5.07 4.48 11.08
CA SER A 60 3.97 4.88 11.96
C SER A 60 3.85 4.01 13.21
N ASN A 61 4.23 2.73 13.16
CA ASN A 61 4.11 1.83 14.30
C ASN A 61 5.22 2.05 15.35
N GLU A 62 6.32 2.70 14.96
CA GLU A 62 7.44 3.06 15.84
C GLU A 62 7.25 4.40 16.58
N VAL A 63 6.34 5.27 16.12
CA VAL A 63 6.16 6.61 16.72
C VAL A 63 5.11 6.64 17.83
N GLU A 64 4.10 5.78 17.77
CA GLU A 64 3.02 5.77 18.77
C GLU A 64 3.21 4.72 19.88
N SER A 65 3.85 3.59 19.58
CA SER A 65 3.96 2.43 20.46
C SER A 65 5.40 2.14 20.88
N CYS A 66 5.60 1.76 22.14
CA CYS A 66 6.91 1.34 22.61
C CYS A 66 7.31 -0.01 22.01
N PRO A 67 8.63 -0.29 21.86
CA PRO A 67 9.11 -1.59 21.41
C PRO A 67 8.58 -2.73 22.29
N ALA A 68 8.57 -3.96 21.76
CA ALA A 68 8.09 -5.12 22.50
C ALA A 68 8.83 -5.28 23.84
N GLY A 69 8.08 -5.45 24.93
CA GLY A 69 8.61 -5.55 26.29
C GLY A 69 8.88 -4.20 26.98
N PHE A 70 8.54 -3.08 26.33
CA PHE A 70 8.55 -1.75 26.93
C PHE A 70 7.12 -1.25 27.16
N PHE A 71 6.95 -0.40 28.17
CA PHE A 71 5.71 0.33 28.42
C PHE A 71 5.97 1.84 28.32
N LYS A 72 4.95 2.58 27.86
CA LYS A 72 5.01 4.03 27.68
C LYS A 72 4.64 4.74 28.98
N MET A 73 5.45 5.69 29.41
CA MET A 73 5.03 6.71 30.38
C MET A 73 5.38 8.08 29.82
N SER A 74 4.38 8.95 29.66
CA SER A 74 4.53 10.25 28.99
C SER A 74 5.12 10.07 27.58
N THR A 75 6.27 10.67 27.31
CA THR A 75 6.98 10.65 26.03
C THR A 75 8.10 9.62 25.96
N GLN A 76 8.26 8.78 26.99
CA GLN A 76 9.39 7.84 27.12
C GLN A 76 8.91 6.39 27.25
N CYS A 77 9.76 5.46 26.81
CA CYS A 77 9.54 4.03 26.89
C CYS A 77 10.45 3.41 27.96
N PHE A 78 9.86 2.57 28.81
CA PHE A 78 10.53 1.98 29.96
C PHE A 78 10.45 0.45 29.90
N LYS A 79 11.50 -0.23 30.37
CA LYS A 79 11.54 -1.69 30.52
C LYS A 79 11.90 -2.02 31.95
N VAL A 80 11.12 -2.89 32.58
CA VAL A 80 11.36 -3.38 33.95
C VAL A 80 11.86 -4.81 33.88
N PHE A 81 13.01 -5.07 34.52
CA PHE A 81 13.58 -6.41 34.64
C PHE A 81 13.17 -7.00 35.99
N ASN A 82 12.22 -7.94 35.99
CA ASN A 82 11.72 -8.62 37.19
C ASN A 82 12.22 -10.07 37.32
N ASP A 83 13.38 -10.36 36.73
CA ASP A 83 14.01 -11.69 36.72
C ASP A 83 14.84 -11.96 37.99
N SER A 84 15.42 -10.93 38.60
CA SER A 84 16.15 -11.03 39.86
C SER A 84 16.25 -9.70 40.59
N THR A 85 16.34 -9.74 41.93
CA THR A 85 16.64 -8.56 42.74
C THR A 85 18.08 -8.12 42.52
N ARG A 86 18.28 -6.83 42.23
CA ARG A 86 19.60 -6.24 41.97
C ARG A 86 19.88 -5.06 42.89
N SER A 87 21.15 -4.88 43.25
CA SER A 87 21.62 -3.60 43.78
C SER A 87 21.51 -2.52 42.71
N TRP A 88 21.57 -1.25 43.11
CA TRP A 88 21.52 -0.12 42.17
C TRP A 88 22.60 -0.21 41.09
N SER A 89 23.85 -0.53 41.47
CA SER A 89 24.96 -0.67 40.53
C SER A 89 24.74 -1.84 39.56
N ALA A 90 24.25 -2.98 40.05
CA ALA A 90 23.94 -4.13 39.20
C ALA A 90 22.77 -3.86 38.25
N ALA A 91 21.75 -3.09 38.67
CA ALA A 91 20.64 -2.67 37.81
C ALA A 91 21.14 -1.74 36.69
N LYS A 92 22.02 -0.77 37.03
CA LYS A 92 22.65 0.10 36.03
C LYS A 92 23.41 -0.69 34.97
N THR A 93 24.28 -1.61 35.39
CA THR A 93 25.03 -2.48 34.47
C THR A 93 24.09 -3.34 33.62
N LYS A 94 22.97 -3.85 34.18
CA LYS A 94 22.00 -4.62 33.41
C LYS A 94 21.33 -3.79 32.31
N CYS A 95 20.96 -2.54 32.58
CA CYS A 95 20.42 -1.63 31.56
C CYS A 95 21.45 -1.38 30.45
N GLU A 96 22.71 -1.08 30.81
CA GLU A 96 23.77 -0.82 29.84
C GLU A 96 24.06 -2.03 28.93
N GLN A 97 24.04 -3.26 29.48
CA GLN A 97 24.18 -4.50 28.72
C GLN A 97 23.08 -4.73 27.67
N GLU A 98 21.91 -4.14 27.87
CA GLU A 98 20.76 -4.22 26.95
C GLU A 98 20.70 -3.01 26.00
N GLY A 99 21.72 -2.14 26.01
CA GLY A 99 21.74 -0.90 25.22
C GLY A 99 20.80 0.18 25.77
N LEU A 100 20.47 0.12 27.06
CA LEU A 100 19.54 1.03 27.74
C LEU A 100 20.27 1.88 28.78
N ILE A 101 19.59 2.92 29.27
CA ILE A 101 20.02 3.71 30.43
C ILE A 101 19.10 3.41 31.62
N LEU A 102 19.66 3.39 32.83
CA LEU A 102 18.86 3.25 34.04
C LEU A 102 17.99 4.50 34.21
N ALA A 103 16.68 4.31 34.29
CA ALA A 103 15.75 5.41 34.50
C ALA A 103 16.04 6.14 35.82
N GLN A 104 16.24 7.45 35.75
CA GLN A 104 16.42 8.32 36.88
C GLN A 104 15.30 9.36 36.85
N PRO A 105 14.42 9.42 37.87
CA PRO A 105 13.40 10.46 37.93
C PRO A 105 14.07 11.83 38.13
N ASP A 106 13.70 12.82 37.31
CA ASP A 106 14.20 14.19 37.41
C ASP A 106 13.65 14.90 38.66
N GLU A 107 12.42 14.57 39.07
CA GLU A 107 11.76 15.11 40.25
C GLU A 107 11.14 13.98 41.08
N ALA A 108 11.28 14.06 42.40
CA ALA A 108 10.51 13.20 43.30
C ALA A 108 9.05 13.65 43.24
N ILE A 109 8.19 12.87 42.57
CA ILE A 109 6.75 13.11 42.66
C ILE A 109 6.35 12.77 44.09
N ALA A 110 6.06 13.81 44.89
CA ALA A 110 5.39 13.64 46.16
C ALA A 110 4.00 13.06 45.86
N VAL A 111 3.87 11.75 45.98
CA VAL A 111 2.56 11.09 45.97
C VAL A 111 2.00 11.32 47.35
N ASP A 112 1.16 12.34 47.50
CA ASP A 112 0.31 12.48 48.69
C ASP A 112 -0.67 11.31 48.66
N LEU A 113 -0.43 10.32 49.53
CA LEU A 113 -1.24 9.10 49.72
C LEU A 113 -2.23 9.30 50.85
#